data_AF-A0A5B9YHN7-F1
#
_entry.id   AF-A0A5B9YHN7-F1
#
_cell.length_a   1.000
_cell.length_b   1.000
_cell.length_c   1.000
_cell.angle_alpha   90.00
_cell.angle_beta   90.00
_cell.angle_gamma   90.00
#
_symmetry.space_group_name_H-M   'P 1'
#
loop_
_entity.id
_entity.type
_entity.pdbx_description
1 polymer ?
#
loop_
_entity_poly.entity_id
_entity_poly.type
_entity_poly.pdbx_seq_one_letter_code
_entity_poly.pdbx_strand_id
1 'polypeptide(L)'
;MNTEIRNLTQWQEKFPMGFKEIAVDITGFCNAKCKYCPSGNDLSHRGEFIDIQKYKSILKKLIEYKMLTLNTNFHIYALGEPLLHPNLNSILSVNREMDIKTDISTNASVIPNINQENITYIKRVLISMPGFSQDSYNRIHGFNFEKIKSNILALREKLKTVPFDMTYHIYQFNQNEIEDARKFCDKYDIRFAPNYAVLFDKNKCREYVNNQIPYEEFKQMSKELLLNVLDEQIKASPRDYCDFREKFLSINVDGNVRVCNCFSKEYEKNIICGNILEDNVDDILNKKYHFTYCNECIKLGLTLGEGYDCKVFPDYYFDLLKENEYYKNYLKDEELTEAMDKIAFMHQVRKWESYHYSNEQLDELIELMNQLNLNEYEVKNIITQYGRFRHATYEKLSNILNK
;
A
#
# COMPACT_ATOMS: atom_id res chain seq x y z
N MET A 1 -1.68 -21.12 -19.10
CA MET A 1 -2.61 -21.07 -20.25
C MET A 1 -3.35 -19.74 -20.17
N ASN A 2 -3.11 -18.82 -21.12
CA ASN A 2 -3.79 -17.52 -21.19
C ASN A 2 -5.23 -17.77 -21.67
N THR A 3 -6.17 -17.93 -20.73
CA THR A 3 -7.59 -17.70 -21.05
C THR A 3 -7.75 -16.23 -21.37
N GLU A 4 -7.99 -15.94 -22.65
CA GLU A 4 -8.14 -14.60 -23.18
C GLU A 4 -9.51 -14.06 -22.77
N ILE A 5 -9.54 -13.22 -21.72
CA ILE A 5 -10.78 -12.66 -21.15
C ILE A 5 -11.36 -11.62 -22.12
N ARG A 6 -12.55 -11.91 -22.64
CA ARG A 6 -13.31 -11.04 -23.55
C ARG A 6 -14.69 -10.64 -23.02
N ASN A 7 -15.17 -11.30 -21.96
CA ASN A 7 -16.47 -11.02 -21.35
C ASN A 7 -16.48 -11.37 -19.85
N LEU A 8 -17.57 -10.99 -19.20
CA LEU A 8 -17.78 -11.18 -17.77
C LEU A 8 -17.79 -12.65 -17.36
N THR A 9 -18.41 -13.54 -18.14
CA THR A 9 -18.46 -14.98 -17.83
C THR A 9 -17.06 -15.57 -17.76
N GLN A 10 -16.23 -15.33 -18.77
CA GLN A 10 -14.83 -15.78 -18.81
C GLN A 10 -14.00 -15.19 -17.66
N TRP A 11 -14.27 -13.92 -17.33
CA TRP A 11 -13.61 -13.26 -16.20
C TRP A 11 -13.99 -13.92 -14.88
N GLN A 12 -15.27 -14.19 -14.66
CA GLN A 12 -15.78 -14.85 -13.44
C GLN A 12 -15.27 -16.29 -13.30
N GLU A 13 -15.10 -17.02 -14.41
CA GLU A 13 -14.47 -18.34 -14.41
C GLU A 13 -12.99 -18.28 -13.97
N LYS A 14 -12.26 -17.25 -14.42
CA LYS A 14 -10.84 -17.07 -14.06
C LYS A 14 -10.67 -16.52 -12.64
N PHE A 15 -11.57 -15.64 -12.20
CA PHE A 15 -11.52 -14.93 -10.91
C PHE A 15 -12.82 -15.14 -10.12
N PRO A 16 -13.12 -16.38 -9.69
CA PRO A 16 -14.39 -16.69 -9.01
C PRO A 16 -14.57 -15.96 -7.67
N MET A 17 -13.47 -15.48 -7.09
CA MET A 17 -13.45 -14.74 -5.82
C MET A 17 -13.40 -13.21 -6.01
N GLY A 18 -13.62 -12.72 -7.23
CA GLY A 18 -13.56 -11.30 -7.55
C GLY A 18 -12.14 -10.78 -7.82
N PHE A 19 -12.00 -9.46 -7.97
CA PHE A 19 -10.69 -8.82 -7.98
C PHE A 19 -10.06 -8.95 -6.59
N LYS A 20 -8.73 -9.12 -6.55
CA LYS A 20 -7.96 -9.13 -5.29
C LYS A 20 -8.00 -7.75 -4.63
N GLU A 21 -7.87 -6.70 -5.45
CA GLU A 21 -7.77 -5.32 -5.01
C GLU A 21 -8.69 -4.45 -5.85
N ILE A 22 -9.49 -3.60 -5.21
CA ILE A 22 -10.32 -2.60 -5.90
C ILE A 22 -10.07 -1.23 -5.26
N ALA A 23 -9.77 -0.24 -6.08
CA ALA A 23 -9.60 1.13 -5.68
C ALA A 23 -10.62 2.03 -6.39
N VAL A 24 -11.46 2.72 -5.62
CA VAL A 24 -12.39 3.73 -6.11
C VAL A 24 -11.96 5.08 -5.57
N ASP A 25 -11.49 5.98 -6.42
CA ASP A 25 -11.21 7.35 -6.00
C ASP A 25 -12.50 8.05 -5.58
N ILE A 26 -12.59 8.46 -4.32
CA ILE A 26 -13.68 9.33 -3.88
C ILE A 26 -13.35 10.82 -4.07
N THR A 27 -12.06 11.16 -4.15
CA THR A 27 -11.55 12.51 -4.42
C THR A 27 -10.77 12.49 -5.72
N GLY A 28 -11.02 13.44 -6.62
CA GLY A 28 -10.38 13.49 -7.95
C GLY A 28 -8.93 13.97 -7.92
N PHE A 29 -8.50 14.61 -6.84
CA PHE A 29 -7.21 15.29 -6.70
C PHE A 29 -6.52 14.99 -5.37
N CYS A 30 -5.24 15.35 -5.29
CA CYS A 30 -4.45 15.34 -4.07
C CYS A 30 -3.85 16.73 -3.84
N ASN A 31 -3.74 17.16 -2.59
CA ASN A 31 -3.15 18.46 -2.22
C ASN A 31 -1.63 18.40 -1.95
N ALA A 32 -1.00 17.22 -2.09
CA ALA A 32 0.44 17.04 -1.98
C ALA A 32 1.16 17.32 -3.32
N LYS A 33 2.42 17.71 -3.24
CA LYS A 33 3.26 18.13 -4.38
C LYS A 33 4.23 17.05 -4.87
N CYS A 34 3.86 15.78 -4.69
CA CYS A 34 4.76 14.63 -4.86
C CYS A 34 5.40 14.57 -6.25
N LYS A 35 6.69 14.88 -6.35
CA LYS A 35 7.43 14.95 -7.62
C LYS A 35 7.37 13.67 -8.47
N TYR A 36 7.28 12.50 -7.83
CA TYR A 36 7.31 11.19 -8.50
C TYR A 36 5.96 10.46 -8.53
N CYS A 37 4.89 11.15 -8.11
CA CYS A 37 3.53 10.63 -8.15
C CYS A 37 2.83 11.08 -9.43
N PRO A 38 2.05 10.22 -10.11
CA PRO A 38 1.28 10.60 -11.30
C PRO A 38 0.23 11.70 -11.04
N SER A 39 -0.30 11.78 -9.81
CA SER A 39 -1.22 12.86 -9.42
C SER A 39 -0.53 14.02 -8.69
N GLY A 40 0.78 13.93 -8.45
CA GLY A 40 1.49 14.97 -7.72
C GLY A 40 1.61 16.25 -8.54
N ASN A 41 1.34 17.39 -7.91
CA ASN A 41 1.28 18.72 -8.56
C ASN A 41 0.20 18.88 -9.65
N ASP A 42 -0.66 17.90 -9.86
CA ASP A 42 -1.79 18.02 -10.77
C ASP A 42 -3.07 18.39 -10.00
N LEU A 43 -3.51 19.64 -10.18
CA LEU A 43 -4.73 20.19 -9.59
C LEU A 43 -5.85 20.37 -10.62
N SER A 44 -5.74 19.76 -11.81
CA SER A 44 -6.77 19.86 -12.87
C SER A 44 -8.15 19.41 -12.38
N HIS A 45 -8.19 18.38 -11.52
CA HIS A 45 -9.41 17.83 -10.91
C HIS A 45 -9.71 18.41 -9.51
N ARG A 46 -9.18 19.59 -9.20
CA ARG A 46 -9.36 20.19 -7.86
C ARG A 46 -10.83 20.48 -7.58
N GLY A 47 -11.31 19.97 -6.44
CA GLY A 47 -12.70 20.11 -6.03
C GLY A 47 -13.63 19.05 -6.63
N GLU A 48 -13.12 18.13 -7.42
CA GLU A 48 -13.90 16.98 -7.87
C GLU A 48 -13.99 15.93 -6.76
N PHE A 49 -15.22 15.59 -6.43
CA PHE A 49 -15.58 14.61 -5.42
C PHE A 49 -16.67 13.71 -6.02
N ILE A 50 -16.61 12.42 -5.69
CA ILE A 50 -17.65 11.50 -6.14
C ILE A 50 -18.98 11.83 -5.45
N ASP A 51 -20.07 11.80 -6.21
CA ASP A 51 -21.41 11.88 -5.63
C ASP A 51 -21.74 10.60 -4.83
N ILE A 52 -22.46 10.74 -3.71
CA ILE A 52 -22.77 9.61 -2.82
C ILE A 52 -23.66 8.56 -3.49
N GLN A 53 -24.64 8.98 -4.30
CA GLN A 53 -25.51 8.04 -5.02
C GLN A 53 -24.76 7.36 -6.16
N LYS A 54 -23.88 8.09 -6.85
CA LYS A 54 -22.97 7.51 -7.85
C LYS A 54 -22.07 6.45 -7.21
N TYR A 55 -21.41 6.78 -6.09
CA TYR A 55 -20.57 5.84 -5.35
C TYR A 55 -21.34 4.57 -4.96
N LYS A 56 -22.54 4.71 -4.36
CA LYS A 56 -23.41 3.59 -4.02
C LYS A 56 -23.80 2.74 -5.24
N SER A 57 -24.04 3.38 -6.38
CA SER A 57 -24.37 2.68 -7.63
C SER A 57 -23.19 1.89 -8.18
N ILE A 58 -21.97 2.44 -8.10
CA ILE A 58 -20.74 1.74 -8.49
C ILE A 58 -20.57 0.48 -7.65
N LEU A 59 -20.66 0.57 -6.32
CA LEU A 59 -20.50 -0.60 -5.44
C LEU A 59 -21.55 -1.68 -5.74
N LYS A 60 -22.81 -1.29 -5.99
CA LYS A 60 -23.86 -2.23 -6.39
C LYS A 60 -23.51 -2.96 -7.68
N LYS A 61 -23.02 -2.25 -8.70
CA LYS A 61 -22.59 -2.86 -9.96
C LYS A 61 -21.41 -3.81 -9.79
N LEU A 62 -20.42 -3.43 -8.97
CA LEU A 62 -19.29 -4.31 -8.68
C LEU A 62 -19.70 -5.60 -7.96
N ILE A 63 -20.68 -5.53 -7.05
CA ILE A 63 -21.23 -6.72 -6.38
C ILE A 63 -22.06 -7.56 -7.36
N GLU A 64 -22.92 -6.94 -8.16
CA GLU A 64 -23.74 -7.60 -9.20
C GLU A 64 -22.87 -8.43 -10.16
N TYR A 65 -21.73 -7.87 -10.58
CA TYR A 65 -20.78 -8.54 -11.46
C TYR A 65 -19.82 -9.51 -10.74
N LYS A 66 -19.97 -9.70 -9.42
CA LYS A 66 -19.04 -10.47 -8.57
C LYS A 66 -17.59 -9.99 -8.66
N MET A 67 -17.39 -8.72 -8.99
CA MET A 67 -16.09 -8.07 -9.02
C MET A 67 -15.59 -7.74 -7.61
N LEU A 68 -16.51 -7.27 -6.75
CA LEU A 68 -16.28 -6.98 -5.35
C LEU A 68 -16.88 -8.12 -4.50
N THR A 69 -16.05 -8.83 -3.74
CA THR A 69 -16.48 -9.89 -2.82
C THR A 69 -15.85 -9.71 -1.44
N LEU A 70 -16.18 -10.59 -0.49
CA LEU A 70 -15.55 -10.63 0.83
C LEU A 70 -14.03 -10.88 0.80
N ASN A 71 -13.50 -11.38 -0.32
CA ASN A 71 -12.06 -11.63 -0.50
C ASN A 71 -11.32 -10.44 -1.12
N THR A 72 -12.05 -9.40 -1.54
CA THR A 72 -11.47 -8.21 -2.15
C THR A 72 -10.96 -7.28 -1.07
N ASN A 73 -9.73 -6.80 -1.23
CA ASN A 73 -9.24 -5.68 -0.46
C ASN A 73 -9.66 -4.36 -1.14
N PHE A 74 -10.51 -3.59 -0.45
CA PHE A 74 -11.17 -2.43 -1.02
C PHE A 74 -10.59 -1.12 -0.48
N HIS A 75 -10.35 -0.16 -1.38
CA HIS A 75 -9.73 1.13 -1.07
C HIS A 75 -10.61 2.26 -1.62
N ILE A 76 -10.82 3.30 -0.83
CA ILE A 76 -11.47 4.55 -1.28
C ILE A 76 -10.48 5.55 -1.88
N TYR A 77 -9.32 5.08 -2.33
CA TYR A 77 -8.25 5.91 -2.89
C TYR A 77 -7.47 5.14 -3.96
N ALA A 78 -7.01 5.87 -4.98
CA ALA A 78 -5.99 5.44 -5.94
C ALA A 78 -5.01 6.58 -6.23
N LEU A 79 -5.52 7.72 -6.69
CA LEU A 79 -4.73 8.90 -7.08
C LEU A 79 -5.14 10.18 -6.34
N GLY A 80 -6.27 10.17 -5.62
CA GLY A 80 -6.72 11.28 -4.78
C GLY A 80 -6.37 11.17 -3.30
N GLU A 81 -6.60 12.24 -2.55
CA GLU A 81 -6.54 12.25 -1.08
C GLU A 81 -7.96 12.07 -0.50
N PRO A 82 -8.29 10.90 0.08
CA PRO A 82 -9.65 10.58 0.53
C PRO A 82 -10.10 11.48 1.70
N LEU A 83 -9.18 11.95 2.56
CA LEU A 83 -9.56 12.78 3.72
C LEU A 83 -9.96 14.21 3.34
N LEU A 84 -9.81 14.61 2.07
CA LEU A 84 -10.34 15.88 1.55
C LEU A 84 -11.84 15.82 1.23
N HIS A 85 -12.43 14.62 1.17
CA HIS A 85 -13.83 14.48 0.74
C HIS A 85 -14.79 15.11 1.78
N PRO A 86 -15.61 16.13 1.39
CA PRO A 86 -16.43 16.86 2.35
C PRO A 86 -17.50 16.00 3.02
N ASN A 87 -17.92 14.93 2.34
CA ASN A 87 -18.93 13.98 2.82
C ASN A 87 -18.33 12.60 3.14
N LEU A 88 -17.11 12.54 3.67
CA LEU A 88 -16.43 11.26 3.99
C LEU A 88 -17.29 10.33 4.87
N ASN A 89 -18.04 10.87 5.84
CA ASN A 89 -18.95 10.06 6.64
C ASN A 89 -20.05 9.39 5.81
N SER A 90 -20.59 10.07 4.80
CA SER A 90 -21.61 9.47 3.94
C SER A 90 -21.04 8.33 3.10
N ILE A 91 -19.81 8.46 2.61
CA ILE A 91 -19.08 7.37 1.92
C ILE A 91 -18.91 6.16 2.86
N LEU A 92 -18.42 6.38 4.08
CA LEU A 92 -18.22 5.30 5.05
C LEU A 92 -19.54 4.68 5.52
N SER A 93 -20.61 5.47 5.61
CA SER A 93 -21.96 4.96 5.89
C SER A 93 -22.46 4.04 4.77
N VAL A 94 -22.21 4.38 3.50
CA VAL A 94 -22.54 3.49 2.36
C VAL A 94 -21.74 2.19 2.46
N ASN A 95 -20.45 2.26 2.76
CA ASN A 95 -19.61 1.08 2.99
C ASN A 95 -20.18 0.19 4.09
N ARG A 96 -20.57 0.78 5.23
CA ARG A 96 -21.22 0.07 6.34
C ARG A 96 -22.55 -0.58 5.96
N GLU A 97 -23.43 0.16 5.29
CA GLU A 97 -24.73 -0.35 4.81
C GLU A 97 -24.58 -1.55 3.89
N MET A 98 -23.47 -1.64 3.16
CA MET A 98 -23.17 -2.68 2.19
C MET A 98 -22.17 -3.73 2.71
N ASP A 99 -21.80 -3.64 3.99
CA ASP A 99 -20.81 -4.49 4.67
C ASP A 99 -19.42 -4.56 4.00
N ILE A 100 -18.94 -3.43 3.47
CA ILE A 100 -17.64 -3.30 2.79
C ILE A 100 -16.67 -2.59 3.72
N LYS A 101 -15.62 -3.30 4.17
CA LYS A 101 -14.52 -2.65 4.89
C LYS A 101 -13.54 -2.01 3.91
N THR A 102 -12.93 -0.88 4.29
CA THR A 102 -11.99 -0.17 3.43
C THR A 102 -10.67 0.19 4.09
N ASP A 103 -9.59 0.12 3.32
CA ASP A 103 -8.31 0.73 3.65
C ASP A 103 -8.34 2.23 3.26
N ILE A 104 -7.68 3.07 4.06
CA ILE A 104 -7.50 4.51 3.79
C ILE A 104 -6.01 4.82 3.77
N SER A 105 -5.50 5.34 2.65
CA SER A 105 -4.18 5.97 2.60
C SER A 105 -4.34 7.49 2.60
N THR A 106 -3.56 8.18 3.42
CA THR A 106 -3.64 9.63 3.55
C THR A 106 -2.26 10.25 3.72
N ASN A 107 -2.11 11.47 3.22
CA ASN A 107 -0.98 12.35 3.47
C ASN A 107 -1.11 13.13 4.81
N ALA A 108 -2.19 12.90 5.56
CA ALA A 108 -2.48 13.50 6.87
C ALA A 108 -2.51 15.05 6.90
N SER A 109 -2.72 15.70 5.76
CA SER A 109 -2.85 17.17 5.70
C SER A 109 -4.14 17.70 6.33
N VAL A 110 -5.16 16.85 6.44
CA VAL A 110 -6.48 17.16 7.02
C VAL A 110 -6.86 16.10 8.05
N ILE A 111 -7.53 16.54 9.11
CA ILE A 111 -8.12 15.69 10.15
C ILE A 111 -9.64 15.76 10.00
N PRO A 112 -10.31 14.79 9.38
CA PRO A 112 -11.77 14.80 9.29
C PRO A 112 -12.41 14.52 10.65
N ASN A 113 -13.70 14.81 10.74
CA ASN A 113 -14.55 14.22 11.77
C ASN A 113 -15.13 12.92 11.21
N ILE A 114 -14.88 11.78 11.86
CA ILE A 114 -15.42 10.48 11.43
C ILE A 114 -16.31 9.98 12.57
N ASN A 115 -17.55 9.65 12.23
CA ASN A 115 -18.51 9.14 13.21
C ASN A 115 -18.06 7.77 13.74
N GLN A 116 -18.32 7.52 15.03
CA GLN A 116 -17.84 6.31 15.71
C GLN A 116 -18.32 5.02 15.03
N GLU A 117 -19.57 4.98 14.56
CA GLU A 117 -20.16 3.84 13.88
C GLU A 117 -19.49 3.51 12.54
N ASN A 118 -18.81 4.49 11.92
CA ASN A 118 -18.13 4.33 10.65
C ASN A 118 -16.66 3.90 10.83
N ILE A 119 -16.06 4.12 12.00
CA ILE A 119 -14.66 3.76 12.29
C ILE A 119 -14.44 2.25 12.17
N THR A 120 -15.40 1.42 12.57
CA THR A 120 -15.30 -0.06 12.53
C THR A 120 -15.26 -0.64 11.11
N TYR A 121 -15.61 0.17 10.11
CA TYR A 121 -15.55 -0.17 8.68
C TYR A 121 -14.27 0.34 8.00
N ILE A 122 -13.41 1.04 8.74
CA ILE A 122 -12.04 1.32 8.32
C ILE A 122 -11.20 0.12 8.76
N LYS A 123 -10.72 -0.65 7.79
CA LYS A 123 -9.89 -1.84 8.01
C LYS A 123 -8.49 -1.44 8.48
N ARG A 124 -7.95 -0.37 7.90
CA ARG A 124 -6.58 0.10 8.15
C ARG A 124 -6.39 1.52 7.65
N VAL A 125 -5.52 2.27 8.32
CA VAL A 125 -5.03 3.57 7.86
C VAL A 125 -3.55 3.47 7.52
N LEU A 126 -3.17 3.98 6.35
CA LEU A 126 -1.81 4.11 5.88
C LEU A 126 -1.46 5.60 5.80
N ILE A 127 -0.39 6.02 6.46
CA ILE A 127 0.12 7.39 6.43
C ILE A 127 1.30 7.45 5.46
N SER A 128 1.11 8.16 4.35
CA SER A 128 2.19 8.47 3.41
C SER A 128 3.17 9.44 4.04
N MET A 129 4.42 8.99 4.25
CA MET A 129 5.47 9.78 4.89
C MET A 129 6.68 9.87 3.95
N PRO A 130 6.98 11.04 3.34
CA PRO A 130 8.07 11.19 2.37
C PRO A 130 9.45 11.38 3.02
N GLY A 131 9.51 11.33 4.34
CA GLY A 131 10.66 11.58 5.19
C GLY A 131 10.21 12.12 6.54
N PHE A 132 11.13 12.26 7.49
CA PHE A 132 10.85 12.67 8.87
C PHE A 132 11.50 14.01 9.24
N SER A 133 11.56 14.93 8.28
CA SER A 133 12.05 16.29 8.46
C SER A 133 11.30 17.29 7.59
N GLN A 134 11.42 18.59 7.92
CA GLN A 134 10.89 19.65 7.06
C GLN A 134 11.57 19.66 5.69
N ASP A 135 12.85 19.30 5.59
CA ASP A 135 13.58 19.27 4.32
C ASP A 135 13.04 18.18 3.38
N SER A 136 12.78 16.98 3.91
CA SER A 136 12.12 15.91 3.15
C SER A 136 10.72 16.31 2.70
N TYR A 137 9.95 16.97 3.57
CA TYR A 137 8.63 17.48 3.21
C TYR A 137 8.69 18.56 2.13
N ASN A 138 9.63 19.50 2.20
CA ASN A 138 9.82 20.55 1.20
C ASN A 138 10.14 19.97 -0.19
N ARG A 139 10.86 18.85 -0.25
CA ARG A 139 11.22 18.18 -1.50
C ARG A 139 10.04 17.45 -2.15
N ILE A 140 9.16 16.83 -1.35
CA ILE A 140 8.15 15.88 -1.87
C ILE A 140 6.70 16.33 -1.62
N HIS A 141 6.22 16.40 -0.37
CA HIS A 141 4.80 16.69 -0.12
C HIS A 141 4.46 18.20 -0.17
N GLY A 142 5.38 19.06 0.26
CA GLY A 142 5.20 20.51 0.35
C GLY A 142 4.38 20.98 1.54
N PHE A 143 4.24 20.17 2.60
CA PHE A 143 3.53 20.54 3.83
C PHE A 143 4.48 20.96 4.96
N ASN A 144 3.93 21.62 5.99
CA ASN A 144 4.63 21.85 7.24
C ASN A 144 4.71 20.54 8.04
N PHE A 145 5.92 20.05 8.29
CA PHE A 145 6.17 18.74 8.89
C PHE A 145 5.61 18.63 10.32
N GLU A 146 5.81 19.63 11.17
CA GLU A 146 5.30 19.60 12.55
C GLU A 146 3.78 19.60 12.60
N LYS A 147 3.11 20.32 11.69
CA LYS A 147 1.66 20.24 11.53
C LYS A 147 1.24 18.82 11.15
N ILE A 148 1.92 18.18 10.20
CA ILE A 148 1.60 16.80 9.80
C ILE A 148 1.80 15.82 10.95
N LYS A 149 2.89 15.93 11.73
CA LYS A 149 3.06 15.14 12.96
C LYS A 149 1.89 15.33 13.92
N SER A 150 1.50 16.58 14.19
CA SER A 150 0.35 16.85 15.08
C SER A 150 -0.95 16.24 14.55
N ASN A 151 -1.17 16.29 13.23
CA ASN A 151 -2.33 15.69 12.58
C ASN A 151 -2.32 14.16 12.67
N ILE A 152 -1.15 13.53 12.48
CA ILE A 152 -0.99 12.07 12.62
C ILE A 152 -1.37 11.63 14.03
N LEU A 153 -0.91 12.35 15.07
CA LEU A 153 -1.28 12.05 16.46
C LEU A 153 -2.78 12.21 16.71
N ALA A 154 -3.38 13.27 16.19
CA ALA A 154 -4.82 13.49 16.32
C ALA A 154 -5.64 12.41 15.57
N LEU A 155 -5.17 11.96 14.41
CA LEU A 155 -5.77 10.85 13.65
C LEU A 155 -5.62 9.53 14.41
N ARG A 156 -4.44 9.24 14.96
CA ARG A 156 -4.17 8.03 15.75
C ARG A 156 -5.10 7.95 16.95
N GLU A 157 -5.26 9.05 17.69
CA GLU A 157 -6.18 9.12 18.84
C GLU A 157 -7.63 8.89 18.43
N LYS A 158 -8.09 9.57 17.36
CA LYS A 158 -9.46 9.38 16.84
C LYS A 158 -9.72 7.96 16.34
N LEU A 159 -8.71 7.31 15.77
CA LEU A 159 -8.80 5.99 15.15
C LEU A 159 -8.06 4.93 15.98
N LYS A 160 -8.10 5.03 17.31
CA LYS A 160 -7.33 4.20 18.23
C LYS A 160 -7.50 2.68 18.00
N THR A 161 -8.69 2.25 17.60
CA THR A 161 -9.04 0.84 17.34
C THR A 161 -8.72 0.34 15.94
N VAL A 162 -8.24 1.22 15.05
CA VAL A 162 -7.94 0.89 13.66
C VAL A 162 -6.43 0.68 13.51
N PRO A 163 -5.98 -0.41 12.86
CA PRO A 163 -4.56 -0.59 12.51
C PRO A 163 -4.03 0.62 11.75
N PHE A 164 -2.86 1.11 12.16
CA PHE A 164 -2.29 2.38 11.69
C PHE A 164 -0.84 2.18 11.26
N ASP A 165 -0.56 2.39 9.97
CA ASP A 165 0.76 2.17 9.37
C ASP A 165 1.39 3.49 8.94
N MET A 166 2.67 3.72 9.24
CA MET A 166 3.44 4.78 8.59
C MET A 166 4.19 4.22 7.38
N THR A 167 3.71 4.50 6.17
CA THR A 167 4.39 4.12 4.94
C THR A 167 5.50 5.13 4.63
N TYR A 168 6.70 4.86 5.14
CA TYR A 168 7.86 5.72 4.97
C TYR A 168 8.51 5.50 3.61
N HIS A 169 8.58 6.53 2.78
CA HIS A 169 9.18 6.47 1.45
C HIS A 169 10.66 6.82 1.52
N ILE A 170 11.52 5.81 1.32
CA ILE A 170 12.97 5.96 1.38
C ILE A 170 13.47 6.58 0.08
N TYR A 171 13.99 7.79 0.20
CA TYR A 171 14.76 8.50 -0.82
C TYR A 171 16.24 8.48 -0.42
N GLN A 172 17.14 8.79 -1.36
CA GLN A 172 18.57 8.88 -1.05
C GLN A 172 18.87 9.90 0.06
N PHE A 173 18.13 11.01 0.10
CA PHE A 173 18.38 12.14 1.00
C PHE A 173 17.81 11.98 2.41
N ASN A 174 16.97 10.97 2.68
CA ASN A 174 16.25 10.84 3.96
C ASN A 174 16.57 9.53 4.72
N GLN A 175 17.59 8.78 4.30
CA GLN A 175 17.95 7.50 4.93
C GLN A 175 18.39 7.66 6.40
N ASN A 176 18.92 8.83 6.75
CA ASN A 176 19.31 9.19 8.11
C ASN A 176 18.12 9.57 9.01
N GLU A 177 16.95 9.84 8.45
CA GLU A 177 15.74 10.25 9.19
C GLU A 177 14.87 9.05 9.62
N ILE A 178 15.14 7.86 9.07
CA ILE A 178 14.31 6.67 9.28
C ILE A 178 14.27 6.28 10.77
N GLU A 179 15.39 6.38 11.48
CA GLU A 179 15.45 5.98 12.88
C GLU A 179 14.57 6.87 13.77
N ASP A 180 14.54 8.17 13.49
CA ASP A 180 13.65 9.10 14.19
C ASP A 180 12.18 8.82 13.86
N ALA A 181 11.87 8.47 12.61
CA ALA A 181 10.52 8.03 12.22
C ALA A 181 10.10 6.75 12.94
N ARG A 182 11.01 5.77 13.07
CA ARG A 182 10.77 4.50 13.76
C ARG A 182 10.49 4.73 15.24
N LYS A 183 11.34 5.51 15.94
CA LYS A 183 11.12 5.87 17.36
C LYS A 183 9.80 6.60 17.57
N PHE A 184 9.43 7.49 16.66
CA PHE A 184 8.13 8.14 16.70
C PHE A 184 6.99 7.12 16.56
N CYS A 185 7.10 6.18 15.62
CA CYS A 185 6.10 5.14 15.43
C CYS A 185 5.93 4.27 16.68
N ASP A 186 7.03 3.81 17.28
CA ASP A 186 7.01 2.99 18.50
C ASP A 186 6.35 3.72 19.66
N LYS A 187 6.69 4.99 19.86
CA LYS A 187 6.15 5.82 20.95
C LYS A 187 4.63 5.98 20.88
N TYR A 188 4.06 5.97 19.68
CA TYR A 188 2.65 6.29 19.45
C TYR A 188 1.84 5.10 18.91
N ASP A 189 2.36 3.88 19.05
CA ASP A 189 1.69 2.65 18.61
C ASP A 189 1.24 2.74 17.14
N ILE A 190 2.20 3.06 16.28
CA ILE A 190 2.05 3.11 14.83
C ILE A 190 2.99 2.05 14.25
N ARG A 191 2.51 1.23 13.32
CA ARG A 191 3.38 0.25 12.66
C ARG A 191 4.31 0.95 11.67
N PHE A 192 5.61 0.80 11.85
CA PHE A 192 6.59 1.39 10.95
C PHE A 192 6.73 0.58 9.64
N ALA A 193 6.36 1.18 8.51
CA ALA A 193 6.28 0.55 7.20
C ALA A 193 7.17 1.20 6.11
N PRO A 194 8.52 1.31 6.23
CA PRO A 194 9.37 1.77 5.13
C PRO A 194 9.31 0.92 3.87
N ASN A 195 9.29 1.64 2.74
CA ASN A 195 9.35 1.17 1.35
C ASN A 195 10.25 2.12 0.56
N TYR A 196 11.00 1.63 -0.42
CA TYR A 196 11.73 2.53 -1.31
C TYR A 196 10.77 3.44 -2.09
N ALA A 197 11.15 4.70 -2.24
CA ALA A 197 10.44 5.60 -3.13
C ALA A 197 10.61 5.12 -4.58
N VAL A 198 9.51 5.06 -5.31
CA VAL A 198 9.47 4.55 -6.68
C VAL A 198 9.12 5.66 -7.66
N LEU A 199 9.65 5.53 -8.88
CA LEU A 199 9.11 6.23 -10.04
C LEU A 199 7.78 5.57 -10.40
N PHE A 200 6.66 6.22 -10.07
CA PHE A 200 5.35 5.57 -10.14
C PHE A 200 4.62 5.80 -11.47
N ASP A 201 4.95 6.88 -12.21
CA ASP A 201 4.37 7.15 -13.53
C ASP A 201 4.94 6.20 -14.61
N LYS A 202 4.06 5.43 -15.27
CA LYS A 202 4.46 4.44 -16.28
C LYS A 202 4.98 5.05 -17.57
N ASN A 203 4.56 6.25 -17.96
CA ASN A 203 5.17 6.94 -19.10
C ASN A 203 6.62 7.26 -18.75
N LYS A 204 6.87 7.77 -17.55
CA LYS A 204 8.24 8.04 -17.06
C LYS A 204 9.06 6.76 -16.88
N CYS A 205 8.48 5.67 -16.38
CA CYS A 205 9.17 4.38 -16.33
C CYS A 205 9.60 3.89 -17.72
N ARG A 206 8.78 4.09 -18.75
CA ARG A 206 9.15 3.72 -20.12
C ARG A 206 10.25 4.60 -20.67
N GLU A 207 10.17 5.91 -20.44
CA GLU A 207 11.24 6.82 -20.81
C GLU A 207 12.55 6.40 -20.13
N TYR A 208 12.50 6.01 -18.86
CA TYR A 208 13.65 5.50 -18.12
C TYR A 208 14.27 4.26 -18.79
N VAL A 209 13.47 3.21 -19.01
CA VAL A 209 13.96 1.94 -19.59
C VAL A 209 14.50 2.11 -21.01
N ASN A 210 13.92 3.03 -21.79
CA ASN A 210 14.36 3.29 -23.16
C ASN A 210 15.47 4.34 -23.26
N ASN A 211 16.01 4.84 -22.14
CA ASN A 211 17.02 5.91 -22.10
C ASN A 211 16.55 7.21 -22.79
N GLN A 212 15.28 7.57 -22.61
CA GLN A 212 14.63 8.73 -23.21
C GLN A 212 14.38 9.87 -22.22
N ILE A 213 14.70 9.69 -20.93
CA ILE A 213 14.61 10.79 -19.96
C ILE A 213 15.68 11.85 -20.28
N PRO A 214 15.32 13.14 -20.37
CA PRO A 214 16.29 14.21 -20.55
C PRO A 214 17.40 14.18 -19.49
N TYR A 215 18.65 14.44 -19.90
CA TYR A 215 19.82 14.27 -19.04
C TYR A 215 19.71 15.01 -17.68
N GLU A 216 19.27 16.27 -17.68
CA GLU A 216 19.13 17.03 -16.43
C GLU A 216 18.04 16.48 -15.51
N GLU A 217 16.94 15.99 -16.08
CA GLU A 217 15.88 15.33 -15.32
C GLU A 217 16.40 14.02 -14.71
N PHE A 218 17.06 13.19 -15.51
CA PHE A 218 17.68 11.93 -15.06
C PHE A 218 18.71 12.17 -13.96
N LYS A 219 19.58 13.17 -14.13
CA LYS A 219 20.60 13.57 -13.14
C LYS A 219 19.99 14.03 -11.83
N GLN A 220 18.84 14.70 -11.86
CA GLN A 220 18.14 15.07 -10.63
C GLN A 220 17.45 13.86 -10.00
N MET A 221 16.82 13.00 -10.81
CA MET A 221 16.21 11.76 -10.36
C MET A 221 17.22 10.85 -9.66
N SER A 222 18.41 10.68 -10.23
CA SER A 222 19.47 9.82 -9.71
C SER A 222 20.11 10.32 -8.42
N LYS A 223 19.82 11.55 -7.98
CA LYS A 223 20.20 12.09 -6.66
C LYS A 223 19.14 11.90 -5.59
N GLU A 224 17.90 11.59 -5.99
CA GLU A 224 16.75 11.52 -5.08
C GLU A 224 16.25 10.08 -4.95
N LEU A 225 16.10 9.36 -6.06
CA LEU A 225 15.61 7.98 -6.12
C LEU A 225 16.76 6.97 -6.10
N LEU A 226 16.51 5.81 -5.49
CA LEU A 226 17.41 4.66 -5.55
C LEU A 226 17.17 3.88 -6.86
N LEU A 227 17.66 4.42 -7.97
CA LEU A 227 17.40 3.88 -9.32
C LEU A 227 17.92 2.45 -9.52
N ASN A 228 18.97 2.06 -8.79
CA ASN A 228 19.44 0.67 -8.78
C ASN A 228 18.38 -0.31 -8.27
N VAL A 229 17.54 0.11 -7.31
CA VAL A 229 16.41 -0.72 -6.84
C VAL A 229 15.37 -0.87 -7.94
N LEU A 230 15.09 0.21 -8.67
CA LEU A 230 14.19 0.18 -9.83
C LEU A 230 14.74 -0.76 -10.92
N ASP A 231 16.04 -0.73 -11.20
CA ASP A 231 16.68 -1.63 -12.17
C ASP A 231 16.52 -3.10 -11.78
N GLU A 232 16.76 -3.45 -10.50
CA GLU A 232 16.59 -4.82 -10.02
C GLU A 232 15.11 -5.27 -10.05
N GLN A 233 14.17 -4.38 -9.70
CA GLN A 233 12.74 -4.65 -9.86
C GLN A 233 12.37 -4.92 -11.32
N ILE A 234 12.89 -4.11 -12.25
CA ILE A 234 12.63 -4.30 -13.69
C ILE A 234 13.20 -5.64 -14.15
N LYS A 235 14.41 -6.02 -13.73
CA LYS A 235 15.02 -7.32 -14.07
C LYS A 235 14.20 -8.50 -13.55
N ALA A 236 13.73 -8.43 -12.30
CA ALA A 236 12.98 -9.49 -11.65
C ALA A 236 11.52 -9.61 -12.09
N SER A 237 10.96 -8.57 -12.71
CA SER A 237 9.53 -8.52 -13.06
C SER A 237 9.13 -9.57 -14.12
N PRO A 238 7.92 -10.16 -14.04
CA PRO A 238 7.45 -11.10 -15.06
C PRO A 238 7.24 -10.41 -16.41
N ARG A 239 7.49 -11.16 -17.48
CA ARG A 239 7.44 -10.68 -18.89
C ARG A 239 6.20 -11.12 -19.65
N ASP A 240 5.23 -11.70 -18.97
CA ASP A 240 3.98 -12.23 -19.51
C ASP A 240 2.74 -11.88 -18.65
N TYR A 241 2.95 -11.26 -17.48
CA TYR A 241 1.94 -11.05 -16.46
C TYR A 241 2.00 -9.66 -15.81
N CYS A 242 0.86 -9.12 -15.37
CA CYS A 242 0.79 -7.88 -14.59
C CYS A 242 -0.41 -7.89 -13.63
N ASP A 243 -0.16 -7.76 -12.32
CA ASP A 243 -1.20 -7.71 -11.29
C ASP A 243 -2.18 -6.53 -11.50
N PHE A 244 -1.71 -5.39 -12.03
CA PHE A 244 -2.61 -4.27 -12.33
C PHE A 244 -3.66 -4.60 -13.39
N ARG A 245 -3.28 -5.40 -14.40
CA ARG A 245 -4.21 -5.85 -15.43
C ARG A 245 -5.13 -6.93 -14.90
N GLU A 246 -4.57 -7.90 -14.18
CA GLU A 246 -5.25 -9.15 -13.84
C GLU A 246 -6.08 -9.08 -12.56
N LYS A 247 -5.53 -8.48 -11.49
CA LYS A 247 -6.06 -8.59 -10.12
C LYS A 247 -6.48 -7.26 -9.48
N PHE A 248 -6.18 -6.13 -10.12
CA PHE A 248 -6.53 -4.79 -9.64
C PHE A 248 -7.59 -4.12 -10.52
N LEU A 249 -8.60 -3.53 -9.90
CA LEU A 249 -9.56 -2.64 -10.56
C LEU A 249 -9.41 -1.22 -10.00
N SER A 250 -9.26 -0.24 -10.89
CA SER A 250 -9.22 1.18 -10.51
C SER A 250 -10.35 1.94 -11.17
N ILE A 251 -11.07 2.72 -10.38
CA ILE A 251 -12.22 3.52 -10.83
C ILE A 251 -12.02 4.97 -10.35
N ASN A 252 -12.18 5.94 -11.25
CA ASN A 252 -12.10 7.36 -10.92
C ASN A 252 -13.43 7.90 -10.33
N VAL A 253 -13.46 9.18 -9.95
CA VAL A 253 -14.65 9.83 -9.38
C VAL A 253 -15.87 9.86 -10.32
N ASP A 254 -15.67 9.70 -11.62
CA ASP A 254 -16.74 9.70 -12.62
C ASP A 254 -17.39 8.32 -12.81
N GLY A 255 -16.75 7.26 -12.32
CA GLY A 255 -17.13 5.87 -12.61
C GLY A 255 -16.33 5.25 -13.76
N ASN A 256 -15.31 5.94 -14.29
CA ASN A 256 -14.48 5.42 -15.36
C ASN A 256 -13.48 4.40 -14.83
N VAL A 257 -13.48 3.20 -15.42
CA VAL A 257 -12.53 2.13 -15.17
C VAL A 257 -11.22 2.45 -15.88
N ARG A 258 -10.13 2.50 -15.13
CA ARG A 258 -8.77 2.66 -15.67
C ARG A 258 -8.13 1.29 -15.88
N VAL A 259 -7.28 1.17 -16.89
CA VAL A 259 -6.46 -0.04 -17.05
C VAL A 259 -5.50 -0.25 -15.86
N CYS A 260 -4.99 0.85 -15.28
CA CYS A 260 -4.03 0.92 -14.18
C CYS A 260 -4.05 2.34 -13.57
N ASN A 261 -3.61 2.53 -12.33
CA ASN A 261 -3.57 3.84 -11.65
C ASN A 261 -2.17 4.50 -11.66
N CYS A 262 -1.25 4.04 -12.50
CA CYS A 262 0.13 4.52 -12.57
C CYS A 262 0.36 5.53 -13.71
N PHE A 263 -0.63 6.36 -14.02
CA PHE A 263 -0.57 7.34 -15.10
C PHE A 263 -1.00 8.70 -14.61
N SER A 264 -0.42 9.75 -15.19
CA SER A 264 -0.78 11.11 -14.81
C SER A 264 -2.25 11.36 -15.06
N LYS A 265 -2.83 12.30 -14.29
CA LYS A 265 -4.23 12.69 -14.46
C LYS A 265 -4.49 13.25 -15.86
N GLU A 266 -3.58 14.05 -16.41
CA GLU A 266 -3.63 14.49 -17.80
C GLU A 266 -3.71 13.33 -18.83
N TYR A 267 -3.00 12.23 -18.57
CA TYR A 267 -2.98 11.04 -19.44
C TYR A 267 -4.12 10.06 -19.13
N GLU A 268 -4.94 10.30 -18.09
CA GLU A 268 -5.99 9.37 -17.64
C GLU A 268 -6.97 9.01 -18.77
N LYS A 269 -7.38 10.00 -19.58
CA LYS A 269 -8.28 9.78 -20.72
C LYS A 269 -7.77 8.73 -21.73
N ASN A 270 -6.45 8.57 -21.83
CA ASN A 270 -5.80 7.65 -22.75
C ASN A 270 -5.79 6.20 -22.23
N ILE A 271 -6.18 5.96 -20.97
CA ILE A 271 -6.13 4.65 -20.32
C ILE A 271 -7.50 4.17 -19.79
N ILE A 272 -8.59 4.89 -20.10
CA ILE A 272 -9.95 4.53 -19.70
C ILE A 272 -10.44 3.33 -20.53
N CYS A 273 -10.90 2.30 -19.84
CA CYS A 273 -11.50 1.10 -20.41
C CYS A 273 -13.02 1.23 -20.65
N GLY A 274 -13.68 2.18 -19.99
CA GLY A 274 -15.11 2.47 -20.10
C GLY A 274 -15.66 2.94 -18.74
N ASN A 275 -16.95 3.25 -18.66
CA ASN A 275 -17.64 3.65 -17.44
C ASN A 275 -18.49 2.50 -16.88
N ILE A 276 -18.27 2.13 -15.62
CA ILE A 276 -18.90 0.95 -14.99
C ILE A 276 -20.43 1.06 -14.84
N LEU A 277 -20.99 2.27 -14.93
CA LEU A 277 -22.43 2.52 -14.82
C LEU A 277 -23.12 2.66 -16.18
N GLU A 278 -22.37 3.00 -17.23
CA GLU A 278 -22.94 3.40 -18.53
C GLU A 278 -22.63 2.40 -19.64
N ASP A 279 -21.41 1.85 -19.66
CA ASP A 279 -20.94 0.99 -20.73
C ASP A 279 -21.22 -0.50 -20.47
N ASN A 280 -21.18 -1.30 -21.53
CA ASN A 280 -21.27 -2.75 -21.42
C ASN A 280 -20.03 -3.32 -20.71
N VAL A 281 -20.24 -4.13 -19.67
CA VAL A 281 -19.16 -4.73 -18.86
C VAL A 281 -18.24 -5.65 -19.68
N ASP A 282 -18.75 -6.33 -20.70
CA ASP A 282 -17.94 -7.19 -21.58
C ASP A 282 -16.97 -6.34 -22.40
N ASP A 283 -17.40 -5.18 -22.89
CA ASP A 283 -16.54 -4.25 -23.62
C ASP A 283 -15.45 -3.65 -22.72
N ILE A 284 -15.80 -3.28 -21.48
CA ILE A 284 -14.85 -2.80 -20.47
C ILE A 284 -13.76 -3.86 -20.22
N LEU A 285 -14.17 -5.12 -19.98
CA LEU A 285 -13.26 -6.22 -19.69
C LEU A 285 -12.40 -6.54 -20.91
N ASN A 286 -12.99 -6.68 -22.09
CA ASN A 286 -12.27 -6.90 -23.33
C ASN A 286 -11.20 -5.81 -23.53
N LYS A 287 -11.55 -4.54 -23.35
CA LYS A 287 -10.59 -3.43 -23.47
C LYS A 287 -9.50 -3.47 -22.39
N LYS A 288 -9.83 -3.77 -21.12
CA LYS A 288 -8.85 -3.87 -20.03
C LYS A 288 -7.82 -4.98 -20.27
N TYR A 289 -8.24 -6.16 -20.71
CA TYR A 289 -7.35 -7.31 -20.88
C TYR A 289 -6.56 -7.29 -22.20
N HIS A 290 -7.03 -6.55 -23.21
CA HIS A 290 -6.35 -6.40 -24.51
C HIS A 290 -5.70 -5.02 -24.71
N PHE A 291 -5.56 -4.23 -23.64
CA PHE A 291 -5.03 -2.88 -23.74
C PHE A 291 -3.58 -2.88 -24.26
N THR A 292 -3.33 -2.30 -25.44
CA THR A 292 -2.03 -2.38 -26.14
C THR A 292 -0.88 -1.90 -25.26
N TYR A 293 -1.08 -0.82 -24.50
CA TYR A 293 -0.06 -0.26 -23.61
C TYR A 293 0.40 -1.27 -22.54
N CYS A 294 -0.48 -2.15 -22.05
CA CYS A 294 -0.09 -3.18 -21.09
C CYS A 294 0.91 -4.16 -21.69
N ASN A 295 0.77 -4.53 -22.97
CA ASN A 295 1.70 -5.45 -23.62
C ASN A 295 3.12 -4.88 -23.72
N GLU A 296 3.23 -3.57 -23.94
CA GLU A 296 4.52 -2.87 -23.97
C GLU A 296 5.15 -2.82 -22.57
N CYS A 297 4.38 -2.43 -21.54
CA CYS A 297 4.84 -2.45 -20.15
C CYS A 297 5.30 -3.84 -19.72
N ILE A 298 4.56 -4.89 -20.08
CA ILE A 298 4.89 -6.28 -19.76
C ILE A 298 6.23 -6.69 -20.35
N LYS A 299 6.45 -6.41 -21.64
CA LYS A 299 7.72 -6.71 -22.32
C LYS A 299 8.91 -5.97 -21.71
N LEU A 300 8.70 -4.72 -21.29
CA LEU A 300 9.73 -3.88 -20.68
C LEU A 300 10.02 -4.22 -19.21
N GLY A 301 9.26 -5.14 -18.59
CA GLY A 301 9.43 -5.45 -17.17
C GLY A 301 8.89 -4.38 -16.23
N LEU A 302 7.93 -3.58 -16.70
CA LEU A 302 7.30 -2.52 -15.92
C LEU A 302 6.03 -3.01 -15.20
N THR A 303 5.97 -4.30 -14.88
CA THR A 303 4.79 -4.94 -14.31
C THR A 303 4.89 -5.00 -12.80
N LEU A 304 3.74 -5.08 -12.15
CA LEU A 304 3.69 -5.63 -10.80
C LEU A 304 3.55 -7.15 -10.96
N GLY A 305 4.60 -7.90 -10.64
CA GLY A 305 4.51 -9.37 -10.60
C GLY A 305 3.70 -9.87 -9.40
N GLU A 306 3.36 -11.17 -9.39
CA GLU A 306 2.80 -11.79 -8.19
C GLU A 306 3.78 -11.62 -7.03
N GLY A 307 3.41 -10.82 -6.04
CA GLY A 307 4.31 -10.47 -4.93
C GLY A 307 5.13 -9.19 -5.15
N TYR A 308 4.78 -8.35 -6.13
CA TYR A 308 5.19 -6.94 -6.13
C TYR A 308 4.46 -6.23 -4.99
N ASP A 309 5.00 -6.43 -3.80
CA ASP A 309 4.96 -5.40 -2.80
C ASP A 309 5.84 -4.27 -3.36
N CYS A 310 5.32 -3.05 -3.52
CA CYS A 310 6.17 -1.84 -3.68
C CYS A 310 7.22 -1.72 -2.54
N LYS A 311 7.09 -2.59 -1.55
CA LYS A 311 8.02 -2.98 -0.54
C LYS A 311 9.10 -3.92 -1.12
N VAL A 312 9.98 -3.39 -1.98
CA VAL A 312 11.36 -3.84 -1.85
C VAL A 312 11.79 -3.30 -0.50
N PHE A 313 11.72 -4.17 0.49
CA PHE A 313 12.25 -3.86 1.81
C PHE A 313 13.76 -3.77 1.63
N PRO A 314 14.43 -2.76 2.20
CA PRO A 314 15.83 -2.95 2.48
C PRO A 314 15.88 -4.01 3.59
N ASP A 315 15.92 -5.28 3.23
CA ASP A 315 16.23 -6.35 4.20
C ASP A 315 17.53 -5.97 4.92
N TYR A 316 18.51 -5.49 4.17
CA TYR A 316 19.75 -4.90 4.69
C TYR A 316 19.54 -3.77 5.72
N TYR A 317 18.55 -2.88 5.58
CA TYR A 317 18.38 -1.75 6.51
C TYR A 317 17.64 -2.17 7.78
N PHE A 318 16.70 -3.12 7.69
CA PHE A 318 16.16 -3.75 8.89
C PHE A 318 17.21 -4.59 9.60
N ASP A 319 18.04 -5.32 8.86
CA ASP A 319 19.14 -6.10 9.42
C ASP A 319 20.19 -5.17 10.03
N LEU A 320 20.57 -4.06 9.36
CA LEU A 320 21.52 -3.08 9.90
C LEU A 320 20.99 -2.22 11.03
N LEU A 321 19.71 -1.83 11.03
CA LEU A 321 19.15 -1.07 12.15
C LEU A 321 18.93 -1.99 13.35
N LYS A 322 18.43 -3.20 13.12
CA LYS A 322 18.33 -4.20 14.18
C LYS A 322 19.69 -4.64 14.69
N GLU A 323 20.76 -4.56 13.91
CA GLU A 323 22.12 -4.73 14.42
C GLU A 323 22.66 -3.46 15.08
N ASN A 324 22.57 -2.28 14.45
CA ASN A 324 23.24 -1.06 14.96
C ASN A 324 22.53 -0.39 16.14
N GLU A 325 21.19 -0.43 16.19
CA GLU A 325 20.45 0.07 17.37
C GLU A 325 20.53 -0.93 18.53
N TYR A 326 20.59 -2.23 18.22
CA TYR A 326 20.93 -3.30 19.16
C TYR A 326 22.34 -3.12 19.74
N TYR A 327 23.37 -2.96 18.90
CA TYR A 327 24.73 -2.68 19.37
C TYR A 327 24.82 -1.37 20.16
N LYS A 328 24.11 -0.30 19.76
CA LYS A 328 24.14 0.99 20.47
C LYS A 328 23.40 0.99 21.81
N ASN A 329 22.31 0.24 21.95
CA ASN A 329 21.56 0.13 23.20
C ASN A 329 22.18 -0.91 24.15
N TYR A 330 22.77 -2.01 23.63
CA TYR A 330 23.32 -3.11 24.43
C TYR A 330 24.82 -3.00 24.76
N LEU A 331 25.60 -2.13 24.10
CA LEU A 331 26.95 -1.78 24.58
C LEU A 331 26.93 -0.89 25.84
N LYS A 332 25.79 -0.83 26.55
CA LYS A 332 25.63 -0.14 27.83
C LYS A 332 25.12 -1.02 28.99
N ASP A 333 24.68 -2.27 28.78
CA ASP A 333 24.27 -3.18 29.88
C ASP A 333 24.33 -4.68 29.51
N GLU A 334 24.54 -5.54 30.52
CA GLU A 334 24.85 -6.99 30.48
C GLU A 334 23.75 -7.95 29.94
N GLU A 335 22.85 -7.53 29.03
CA GLU A 335 21.69 -8.33 28.58
C GLU A 335 21.71 -8.74 27.08
N LEU A 336 22.89 -9.00 26.50
CA LEU A 336 23.03 -9.37 25.07
C LEU A 336 22.16 -10.57 24.61
N THR A 337 21.86 -11.50 25.52
CA THR A 337 21.16 -12.76 25.24
C THR A 337 19.69 -12.56 24.88
N GLU A 338 18.93 -11.76 25.66
CA GLU A 338 17.47 -11.64 25.52
C GLU A 338 17.03 -11.05 24.17
N ALA A 339 17.89 -10.24 23.53
CA ALA A 339 17.59 -9.64 22.25
C ALA A 339 18.02 -10.53 21.05
N MET A 340 19.00 -11.43 21.21
CA MET A 340 19.25 -12.49 20.22
C MET A 340 18.06 -13.44 20.13
N ASP A 341 17.46 -13.72 21.28
CA ASP A 341 16.30 -14.59 21.45
C ASP A 341 15.09 -14.04 20.68
N LYS A 342 14.78 -12.74 20.86
CA LYS A 342 13.68 -12.08 20.13
C LYS A 342 13.90 -12.06 18.60
N ILE A 343 15.14 -11.93 18.15
CA ILE A 343 15.48 -11.97 16.70
C ILE A 343 15.32 -13.38 16.14
N ALA A 344 15.84 -14.39 16.84
CA ALA A 344 15.66 -15.79 16.48
C ALA A 344 14.17 -16.13 16.37
N PHE A 345 13.37 -15.70 17.34
CA PHE A 345 11.91 -15.88 17.32
C PHE A 345 11.27 -15.26 16.07
N MET A 346 11.59 -14.00 15.75
CA MET A 346 11.06 -13.34 14.56
C MET A 346 11.44 -14.07 13.25
N HIS A 347 12.68 -14.56 13.13
CA HIS A 347 13.11 -15.33 11.97
C HIS A 347 12.34 -16.64 11.83
N GLN A 348 12.08 -17.31 12.95
CA GLN A 348 11.31 -18.54 12.95
C GLN A 348 9.85 -18.31 12.55
N VAL A 349 9.22 -17.23 13.03
CA VAL A 349 7.86 -16.84 12.60
C VAL A 349 7.84 -16.56 11.08
N ARG A 350 8.88 -15.92 10.52
CA ARG A 350 8.99 -15.68 9.07
C ARG A 350 9.14 -16.97 8.28
N LYS A 351 9.96 -17.91 8.76
CA LYS A 351 10.08 -19.23 8.14
C LYS A 351 8.73 -19.95 8.15
N TRP A 352 8.05 -19.99 9.29
CA TRP A 352 6.73 -20.59 9.38
C TRP A 352 5.74 -20.00 8.36
N GLU A 353 5.76 -18.68 8.16
CA GLU A 353 4.98 -18.02 7.11
C GLU A 353 5.42 -18.42 5.69
N SER A 354 6.73 -18.48 5.40
CA SER A 354 7.26 -18.84 4.08
C SER A 354 7.02 -20.31 3.71
N TYR A 355 6.92 -21.19 4.72
CA TYR A 355 6.61 -22.60 4.56
C TYR A 355 5.10 -22.88 4.73
N HIS A 356 4.26 -21.90 4.41
CA HIS A 356 2.80 -22.04 4.37
C HIS A 356 2.17 -22.57 5.67
N TYR A 357 2.73 -22.17 6.82
CA TYR A 357 2.27 -22.57 8.14
C TYR A 357 2.37 -24.09 8.39
N SER A 358 3.43 -24.73 7.90
CA SER A 358 3.67 -26.15 8.13
C SER A 358 3.76 -26.50 9.62
N ASN A 359 3.37 -27.73 9.98
CA ASN A 359 3.48 -28.21 11.35
C ASN A 359 4.94 -28.30 11.82
N GLU A 360 5.86 -28.71 10.93
CA GLU A 360 7.29 -28.76 11.23
C GLU A 360 7.84 -27.40 11.68
N GLN A 361 7.52 -26.34 10.93
CA GLN A 361 7.99 -25.00 11.28
C GLN A 361 7.23 -24.40 12.48
N LEU A 362 6.02 -24.89 12.75
CA LEU A 362 5.27 -24.57 13.98
C LEU A 362 5.92 -25.23 15.20
N ASP A 363 6.33 -26.48 15.10
CA ASP A 363 6.98 -27.21 16.19
C ASP A 363 8.31 -26.54 16.54
N GLU A 364 9.13 -26.17 15.54
CA GLU A 364 10.35 -25.39 15.74
C GLU A 364 10.07 -24.01 16.37
N LEU A 365 8.95 -23.37 16.00
CA LEU A 365 8.55 -22.08 16.56
C LEU A 365 8.16 -22.20 18.03
N ILE A 366 7.38 -23.22 18.40
CA ILE A 366 6.96 -23.50 19.77
C ILE A 366 8.18 -23.90 20.62
N GLU A 367 9.07 -24.73 20.08
CA GLU A 367 10.30 -25.12 20.77
C GLU A 367 11.14 -23.89 21.08
N LEU A 368 11.33 -23.00 20.10
CA LEU A 368 12.05 -21.75 20.29
C LEU A 368 11.34 -20.85 21.32
N MET A 369 10.01 -20.72 21.27
CA MET A 369 9.26 -19.96 22.30
C MET A 369 9.54 -20.45 23.71
N ASN A 370 9.56 -21.77 23.90
CA ASN A 370 9.82 -22.39 25.20
C ASN A 370 11.28 -22.21 25.64
N GLN A 371 12.24 -22.37 24.72
CA GLN A 371 13.66 -22.14 24.99
C GLN A 371 13.93 -20.70 25.45
N LEU A 372 13.18 -19.75 24.88
CA LEU A 372 13.31 -18.33 25.16
C LEU A 372 12.42 -17.82 26.30
N ASN A 373 11.64 -18.71 26.95
CA ASN A 373 10.66 -18.36 27.99
C ASN A 373 9.70 -17.23 27.60
N LEU A 374 9.35 -17.10 26.31
CA LEU A 374 8.48 -16.03 25.84
C LEU A 374 7.04 -16.30 26.24
N ASN A 375 6.44 -15.40 27.03
CA ASN A 375 5.03 -15.47 27.38
C ASN A 375 4.13 -14.89 26.26
N GLU A 376 2.83 -15.16 26.34
CA GLU A 376 1.85 -14.72 25.34
C GLU A 376 1.91 -13.21 25.07
N TYR A 377 2.09 -12.40 26.12
CA TYR A 377 2.17 -10.95 26.00
C TYR A 377 3.43 -10.53 25.25
N GLU A 378 4.58 -11.14 25.55
CA GLU A 378 5.85 -10.89 24.87
C GLU A 378 5.80 -11.31 23.41
N VAL A 379 5.23 -12.48 23.11
CA VAL A 379 5.07 -12.97 21.75
C VAL A 379 4.18 -12.02 20.94
N LYS A 380 3.02 -11.64 21.48
CA LYS A 380 2.13 -10.65 20.85
C LYS A 380 2.88 -9.35 20.61
N ASN A 381 3.58 -8.83 21.62
CA ASN A 381 4.33 -7.60 21.50
C ASN A 381 5.44 -7.70 20.45
N ILE A 382 6.18 -8.81 20.40
CA ILE A 382 7.24 -9.02 19.40
C ILE A 382 6.65 -9.01 17.97
N ILE A 383 5.52 -9.68 17.79
CA ILE A 383 4.82 -9.79 16.51
C ILE A 383 4.22 -8.46 16.06
N THR A 384 3.60 -7.69 16.97
CA THR A 384 2.93 -6.43 16.65
C THR A 384 3.91 -5.26 16.53
N GLN A 385 4.96 -5.24 17.35
CA GLN A 385 5.91 -4.14 17.45
C GLN A 385 7.08 -4.28 16.46
N TYR A 386 7.64 -5.49 16.30
CA TYR A 386 8.88 -5.70 15.55
C TYR A 386 8.72 -6.58 14.29
N GLY A 387 7.51 -7.12 14.09
CA GLY A 387 7.16 -8.06 13.05
C GLY A 387 6.35 -7.46 11.89
N ARG A 388 6.75 -7.75 10.65
CA ARG A 388 5.92 -7.56 9.45
C ARG A 388 5.25 -8.87 9.06
N PHE A 389 4.46 -9.41 9.99
CA PHE A 389 3.76 -10.65 9.76
C PHE A 389 2.41 -10.38 9.09
N ARG A 390 1.94 -11.31 8.24
CA ARG A 390 0.56 -11.26 7.76
C ARG A 390 -0.39 -11.26 8.95
N HIS A 391 -1.55 -10.61 8.82
CA HIS A 391 -2.58 -10.71 9.85
C HIS A 391 -2.98 -12.17 10.12
N ALA A 392 -2.98 -13.03 9.09
CA ALA A 392 -3.16 -14.48 9.25
C ALA A 392 -2.11 -15.14 10.15
N THR A 393 -0.86 -14.68 10.12
CA THR A 393 0.22 -15.16 10.99
C THR A 393 -0.05 -14.76 12.44
N TYR A 394 -0.49 -13.53 12.69
CA TYR A 394 -0.94 -13.07 14.01
C TYR A 394 -2.13 -13.87 14.54
N GLU A 395 -3.15 -14.09 13.72
CA GLU A 395 -4.35 -14.86 14.08
C GLU A 395 -3.99 -16.31 14.41
N LYS A 396 -3.16 -16.95 13.59
CA LYS A 396 -2.73 -18.33 13.82
C LYS A 396 -1.91 -18.45 15.11
N LEU A 397 -0.93 -17.57 15.33
CA LEU A 397 -0.15 -17.53 16.58
C LEU A 397 -1.02 -17.24 17.79
N SER A 398 -1.96 -16.30 17.71
CA SER A 398 -2.88 -16.01 18.81
C SER A 398 -3.76 -17.22 19.14
N ASN A 399 -4.23 -17.95 18.13
CA ASN A 399 -5.00 -19.19 18.34
C ASN A 399 -4.16 -20.34 18.93
N ILE A 400 -2.85 -20.34 18.71
CA ILE A 400 -1.92 -21.29 19.34
C ILE A 400 -1.66 -20.90 20.80
N LEU A 401 -1.51 -19.60 21.08
CA LEU A 401 -1.23 -19.08 22.42
C LEU A 401 -2.44 -19.13 23.37
N ASN A 402 -3.66 -19.05 22.82
CA ASN A 402 -4.90 -19.14 23.60
C ASN A 402 -5.35 -20.59 23.90
N LYS A 403 -4.58 -21.60 23.47
CA LYS A 403 -4.82 -23.02 23.71
C LYS A 403 -3.79 -23.55 24.69
#